data_AF-A0A2D8M3Y3-F1
#
_entry.id   AF-A0A2D8M3Y3-F1
#
_cell.length_a   1.000
_cell.length_b   1.000
_cell.length_c   1.000
_cell.angle_alpha   90.00
_cell.angle_beta   90.00
_cell.angle_gamma   90.00
#
_symmetry.space_group_name_H-M   'P 1'
#
loop_
_entity.id
_entity.type
_entity.pdbx_description
1 polymer ?
#
loop_
_entity_poly.entity_id
_entity_poly.type
_entity_poly.pdbx_seq_one_letter_code
_entity_poly.pdbx_strand_id
1 'polypeptide(L)'
;MDIRTRALVLAVLFSLLSSSQVVSVQGHTASSFTVLVQENGFSQTSPEIIQNDSIVWHNIDNSSNITHRLVYDHDGDGLYNGTFDWDSGELHAYCERDENNTKIDSNCSTSFMIVFDMNWTVGNYSYIDIRSDNTTANATIRVLADTGEHIEENVPAIGSTFGVANNDNEVEEEPEDSGLTPEKMLLYVGLFTGGTSVLLLGVLIMRRSGSENFGDVREEAE
;
A
#
# COMPACT_ATOMS: atom_id res chain seq x y z
N MET A 1 -38.97 25.53 25.37
CA MET A 1 -37.95 25.83 24.35
C MET A 1 -38.68 26.15 23.07
N ASP A 2 -38.49 27.35 22.54
CA ASP A 2 -39.27 27.86 21.41
C ASP A 2 -38.87 27.14 20.10
N ILE A 3 -39.74 27.15 19.09
CA ILE A 3 -39.52 26.39 17.84
C ILE A 3 -38.25 26.84 17.12
N ARG A 4 -37.92 28.13 17.25
CA ARG A 4 -36.68 28.73 16.72
C ARG A 4 -35.43 28.26 17.45
N THR A 5 -35.50 28.06 18.77
CA THR A 5 -34.37 27.52 19.54
C THR A 5 -34.17 26.03 19.28
N ARG A 6 -35.24 25.26 19.04
CA ARG A 6 -35.14 23.86 18.59
C ARG A 6 -34.51 23.72 17.21
N ALA A 7 -34.91 24.56 16.25
CA ALA A 7 -34.34 24.55 14.90
C ALA A 7 -32.85 24.93 14.90
N LEU A 8 -32.45 25.93 15.70
CA LEU A 8 -31.05 26.31 15.85
C LEU A 8 -30.21 25.20 16.49
N VAL A 9 -30.69 24.57 17.55
CA VAL A 9 -29.98 23.45 18.20
C VAL A 9 -29.81 22.27 17.24
N LEU A 10 -30.84 21.94 16.45
CA LEU A 10 -30.78 20.88 15.45
C LEU A 10 -29.81 21.21 14.31
N ALA A 11 -29.81 22.46 13.83
CA ALA A 11 -28.88 22.89 12.79
C ALA A 11 -27.42 22.82 13.27
N VAL A 12 -27.14 23.26 14.50
CA VAL A 12 -25.81 23.19 15.11
C VAL A 12 -25.37 21.74 15.31
N LEU A 13 -26.26 20.87 15.80
CA LEU A 13 -25.97 19.43 15.93
C LEU A 13 -25.66 18.81 14.56
N PHE A 14 -26.45 19.12 13.55
CA PHE A 14 -26.27 18.59 12.19
C PHE A 14 -24.95 19.06 11.58
N SER A 15 -24.56 20.32 11.77
CA SER A 15 -23.25 20.81 11.34
C SER A 15 -22.08 20.15 12.07
N LEU A 16 -22.22 19.86 13.39
CA LEU A 16 -21.19 19.15 14.17
C LEU A 16 -21.03 17.68 13.74
N LEU A 17 -22.14 17.01 13.41
CA LEU A 17 -22.15 15.65 12.86
C LEU A 17 -21.59 15.59 11.43
N SER A 18 -21.68 16.68 10.65
CA SER A 18 -21.17 16.75 9.27
C SER A 18 -19.66 16.98 9.20
N SER A 19 -19.04 17.44 10.29
CA SER A 19 -17.60 17.75 10.38
C SER A 19 -16.68 16.55 10.67
N SER A 20 -17.22 15.34 10.82
CA SER A 20 -16.42 14.12 10.94
C SER A 20 -15.90 13.63 9.58
N GLN A 21 -15.12 14.47 8.89
CA GLN A 21 -14.22 14.00 7.84
C GLN A 21 -13.02 13.37 8.56
N VAL A 22 -13.16 12.12 8.99
CA VAL A 22 -12.03 11.33 9.48
C VAL A 22 -11.21 11.01 8.24
N VAL A 23 -10.29 11.90 7.87
CA VAL A 23 -9.27 11.58 6.88
C VAL A 23 -8.39 10.53 7.53
N SER A 24 -8.53 9.27 7.11
CA SER A 24 -7.58 8.23 7.46
C SER A 24 -6.25 8.60 6.83
N VAL A 25 -5.39 9.26 7.59
CA VAL A 25 -3.98 9.42 7.22
C VAL A 25 -3.31 8.10 7.57
N GLN A 26 -3.40 7.15 6.65
CA GLN A 26 -2.69 5.89 6.76
C GLN A 26 -1.33 6.07 6.11
N GLY A 27 -0.37 6.66 6.83
CA GLY A 27 1.01 6.75 6.32
C GLY A 27 1.63 5.35 6.23
N HIS A 28 2.38 5.09 5.16
CA HIS A 28 3.15 3.83 5.08
C HIS A 28 4.15 3.75 6.25
N THR A 29 4.45 2.53 6.68
CA THR A 29 5.48 2.30 7.70
C THR A 29 6.84 2.40 7.03
N ALA A 30 7.72 3.25 7.55
CA ALA A 30 9.07 3.42 7.03
C ALA A 30 9.81 2.08 6.91
N SER A 31 10.39 1.84 5.75
CA SER A 31 11.09 0.61 5.37
C SER A 31 12.50 0.91 4.83
N SER A 32 13.27 -0.14 4.56
CA SER A 32 14.57 -0.05 3.91
C SER A 32 14.63 -0.94 2.67
N PHE A 33 14.95 -0.33 1.52
CA PHE A 33 15.18 -1.03 0.27
C PHE A 33 16.68 -1.30 0.10
N THR A 34 17.08 -2.56 -0.14
CA THR A 34 18.50 -2.91 -0.30
C THR A 34 18.87 -3.11 -1.76
N VAL A 35 19.90 -2.38 -2.22
CA VAL A 35 20.55 -2.58 -3.52
C VAL A 35 21.91 -3.23 -3.28
N LEU A 36 22.19 -4.34 -3.98
CA LEU A 36 23.50 -4.98 -3.94
C LEU A 36 24.39 -4.34 -5.01
N VAL A 37 25.58 -3.91 -4.61
CA VAL A 37 26.62 -3.42 -5.52
C VAL A 37 27.51 -4.61 -5.87
N GLN A 38 27.61 -4.90 -7.16
CA GLN A 38 28.24 -6.08 -7.74
C GLN A 38 29.29 -5.65 -8.77
N GLU A 39 30.18 -6.57 -9.13
CA GLU A 39 31.23 -6.36 -10.15
C GLU A 39 30.71 -5.73 -11.44
N ASN A 40 29.55 -6.18 -11.92
CA ASN A 40 28.97 -5.72 -13.19
C ASN A 40 27.80 -4.74 -13.03
N GLY A 41 27.64 -4.10 -11.86
CA GLY A 41 26.62 -3.06 -11.65
C GLY A 41 25.81 -3.25 -10.38
N PHE A 42 24.52 -2.99 -10.46
CA PHE A 42 23.60 -3.05 -9.31
C PHE A 42 22.59 -4.19 -9.46
N SER A 43 22.14 -4.77 -8.36
CA SER A 43 21.00 -5.70 -8.38
C SER A 43 19.73 -5.08 -8.95
N GLN A 44 19.56 -3.77 -8.77
CA GLN A 44 18.49 -2.98 -9.38
C GLN A 44 19.00 -1.58 -9.70
N THR A 45 18.82 -1.14 -10.95
CA THR A 45 19.28 0.17 -11.43
C THR A 45 18.23 1.26 -11.31
N SER A 46 16.95 0.87 -11.14
CA SER A 46 15.82 1.78 -10.99
C SER A 46 14.90 1.36 -9.83
N PRO A 47 15.38 1.33 -8.57
CA PRO A 47 14.52 1.01 -7.44
C PRO A 47 13.50 2.12 -7.21
N GLU A 48 12.32 1.71 -6.74
CA GLU A 48 11.24 2.62 -6.36
C GLU A 48 11.11 2.61 -4.84
N ILE A 49 11.09 3.80 -4.25
CA ILE A 49 10.99 3.98 -2.81
C ILE A 49 9.93 5.05 -2.52
N ILE A 50 9.29 4.94 -1.37
CA ILE A 50 8.33 5.95 -0.91
C ILE A 50 9.09 6.96 -0.05
N GLN A 51 8.70 8.24 -0.08
CA GLN A 51 9.23 9.24 0.86
C GLN A 51 9.13 8.73 2.30
N ASN A 52 10.12 9.00 3.14
CA ASN A 52 10.31 8.48 4.50
C ASN A 52 10.88 7.04 4.57
N ASP A 53 11.06 6.36 3.44
CA ASP A 53 11.87 5.15 3.37
C ASP A 53 13.37 5.45 3.26
N SER A 54 14.15 4.40 3.46
CA SER A 54 15.59 4.41 3.26
C SER A 54 16.01 3.46 2.14
N ILE A 55 17.12 3.78 1.50
CA ILE A 55 17.80 2.88 0.58
C ILE A 55 19.17 2.55 1.14
N VAL A 56 19.57 1.29 1.02
CA VAL A 56 20.85 0.77 1.51
C VAL A 56 21.57 0.12 0.36
N TRP A 57 22.78 0.59 0.07
CA TRP A 57 23.68 -0.09 -0.83
C TRP A 57 24.63 -0.97 -0.03
N HIS A 58 24.82 -2.21 -0.46
CA HIS A 58 25.78 -3.11 0.15
C HIS A 58 26.73 -3.65 -0.92
N ASN A 59 28.02 -3.39 -0.76
CA ASN A 59 29.04 -3.94 -1.65
C ASN A 59 29.26 -5.42 -1.35
N ILE A 60 29.03 -6.26 -2.36
CA ILE A 60 29.24 -7.71 -2.31
C ILE A 60 30.26 -8.19 -3.35
N ASP A 61 30.95 -7.27 -4.02
CA ASP A 61 31.96 -7.58 -5.04
C ASP A 61 33.25 -8.13 -4.42
N ASN A 62 33.26 -9.44 -4.19
CA ASN A 62 34.43 -10.15 -3.65
C ASN A 62 35.33 -10.74 -4.75
N SER A 63 34.95 -10.66 -6.03
CA SER A 63 35.72 -11.27 -7.13
C SER A 63 36.79 -10.35 -7.66
N SER A 64 36.50 -9.05 -7.76
CA SER A 64 37.35 -8.10 -8.47
C SER A 64 38.28 -7.30 -7.56
N ASN A 65 38.02 -7.30 -6.24
CA ASN A 65 38.65 -6.42 -5.25
C ASN A 65 38.57 -4.93 -5.64
N ILE A 66 37.49 -4.56 -6.34
CA ILE A 66 37.19 -3.17 -6.70
C ILE A 66 36.43 -2.52 -5.55
N THR A 67 36.78 -1.27 -5.25
CA THR A 67 36.02 -0.43 -4.32
C THR A 67 35.04 0.42 -5.13
N HIS A 68 33.87 0.64 -4.53
CA HIS A 68 32.78 1.39 -5.15
C HIS A 68 32.54 2.67 -4.37
N ARG A 69 32.32 3.79 -5.05
CA ARG A 69 32.00 5.07 -4.44
C ARG A 69 30.75 5.64 -5.10
N LEU A 70 29.67 5.66 -4.34
CA LEU A 70 28.36 6.11 -4.80
C LEU A 70 28.23 7.60 -4.53
N VAL A 71 27.97 8.36 -5.59
CA VAL A 71 27.90 9.83 -5.54
C VAL A 71 26.65 10.35 -6.23
N TYR A 72 26.09 11.41 -5.66
CA TYR A 72 25.00 12.19 -6.21
C TYR A 72 25.31 13.67 -6.07
N ASP A 73 25.17 14.38 -7.18
CA ASP A 73 25.40 15.80 -7.33
C ASP A 73 24.05 16.45 -7.63
N HIS A 74 23.51 17.19 -6.66
CA HIS A 74 22.19 17.78 -6.76
C HIS A 74 22.18 19.06 -7.60
N ASP A 75 23.20 19.89 -7.49
CA ASP A 75 23.27 21.21 -8.14
C ASP A 75 24.10 21.22 -9.43
N GLY A 76 24.80 20.12 -9.72
CA GLY A 76 25.51 19.88 -10.97
C GLY A 76 26.87 20.58 -11.03
N ASP A 77 27.45 20.98 -9.88
CA ASP A 77 28.71 21.70 -9.84
C ASP A 77 29.95 20.78 -9.93
N GLY A 78 29.74 19.46 -9.90
CA GLY A 78 30.77 18.43 -9.96
C GLY A 78 31.48 18.18 -8.62
N LEU A 79 31.03 18.81 -7.55
CA LEU A 79 31.39 18.51 -6.16
C LEU A 79 30.24 17.69 -5.53
N TYR A 80 30.58 16.94 -4.48
CA TYR A 80 29.62 16.09 -3.76
C TYR A 80 29.55 16.50 -2.29
N ASN A 81 29.53 17.81 -2.03
CA ASN A 81 29.66 18.39 -0.68
C ASN A 81 28.60 19.45 -0.36
N GLY A 82 27.59 19.61 -1.21
CA GLY A 82 26.40 20.40 -1.01
C GLY A 82 25.45 19.77 0.02
N THR A 83 24.40 20.51 0.36
CA THR A 83 23.43 20.10 1.40
C THR A 83 22.60 18.88 0.99
N PHE A 84 22.37 18.71 -0.31
CA PHE A 84 21.61 17.60 -0.88
C PHE A 84 22.49 16.62 -1.66
N ASP A 85 23.80 16.83 -1.63
CA ASP A 85 24.75 15.90 -2.24
C ASP A 85 25.06 14.80 -1.26
N TRP A 86 25.47 13.67 -1.80
CA TRP A 86 25.97 12.59 -0.97
C TRP A 86 27.09 11.84 -1.65
N ASP A 87 28.01 11.35 -0.81
CA ASP A 87 29.17 10.58 -1.19
C ASP A 87 29.35 9.48 -0.15
N SER A 88 29.31 8.23 -0.60
CA SER A 88 29.46 7.08 0.29
C SER A 88 30.87 6.93 0.86
N GLY A 89 31.87 7.60 0.27
CA GLY A 89 33.26 7.19 0.37
C GLY A 89 33.50 5.83 -0.29
N GLU A 90 34.66 5.23 -0.06
CA GLU A 90 34.99 3.92 -0.61
C GLU A 90 34.25 2.80 0.14
N LEU A 91 33.44 2.05 -0.61
CA LEU A 91 32.76 0.86 -0.14
C LEU A 91 33.58 -0.37 -0.53
N HIS A 92 34.01 -1.13 0.47
CA HIS A 92 34.73 -2.38 0.34
C HIS A 92 33.77 -3.57 0.41
N ALA A 93 34.03 -4.66 -0.30
CA ALA A 93 33.21 -5.86 -0.18
C ALA A 93 33.39 -6.57 1.16
N TYR A 94 34.54 -6.40 1.79
CA TYR A 94 34.84 -6.97 3.10
C TYR A 94 35.74 -6.05 3.92
N CYS A 95 35.44 -5.92 5.20
CA CYS A 95 36.29 -5.26 6.18
C CYS A 95 36.82 -6.30 7.17
N GLU A 96 38.14 -6.38 7.29
CA GLU A 96 38.80 -7.29 8.21
C GLU A 96 38.39 -7.02 9.66
N ARG A 97 38.24 -8.10 10.44
CA ARG A 97 37.80 -8.04 11.84
C ARG A 97 38.81 -8.73 12.75
N ASP A 98 38.97 -8.18 13.95
CA ASP A 98 39.84 -8.74 14.98
C ASP A 98 39.19 -9.94 15.71
N GLU A 99 39.93 -10.53 16.65
CA GLU A 99 39.46 -11.65 17.48
C GLU A 99 38.21 -11.30 18.31
N ASN A 100 37.95 -10.01 18.55
CA ASN A 100 36.80 -9.52 19.31
C ASN A 100 35.63 -9.12 18.40
N ASN A 101 35.68 -9.50 17.12
CA ASN A 101 34.68 -9.18 16.10
C ASN A 101 34.45 -7.66 15.91
N THR A 102 35.47 -6.84 16.17
CA THR A 102 35.49 -5.42 15.82
C THR A 102 36.25 -5.22 14.50
N LYS A 103 35.94 -4.16 13.75
CA LYS A 103 36.66 -3.89 12.50
C LYS A 103 38.09 -3.47 12.82
N ILE A 104 39.08 -4.05 12.14
CA ILE A 104 40.50 -3.64 12.28
C ILE A 104 40.67 -2.21 11.78
N ASP A 105 40.07 -1.90 10.63
CA ASP A 105 39.94 -0.54 10.13
C ASP A 105 38.53 0.01 10.42
N SER A 106 38.46 1.03 11.27
CA SER A 106 37.21 1.70 11.62
C SER A 106 36.61 2.46 10.44
N ASN A 107 37.43 2.89 9.48
CA ASN A 107 36.99 3.68 8.32
C ASN A 107 36.49 2.80 7.17
N CYS A 108 36.82 1.51 7.18
CA CYS A 108 36.32 0.57 6.18
C CYS A 108 34.80 0.43 6.31
N SER A 109 34.08 0.80 5.24
CA SER A 109 32.63 0.62 5.14
C SER A 109 32.28 -0.37 4.04
N THR A 110 31.27 -1.20 4.28
CA THR A 110 30.74 -2.17 3.30
C THR A 110 29.34 -1.80 2.81
N SER A 111 28.72 -0.80 3.43
CA SER A 111 27.39 -0.33 3.06
C SER A 111 27.26 1.17 3.25
N PHE A 112 26.29 1.73 2.53
CA PHE A 112 25.90 3.12 2.59
C PHE A 112 24.39 3.22 2.62
N MET A 113 23.85 4.18 3.37
CA MET A 113 22.40 4.35 3.53
C MET A 113 22.03 5.80 3.39
N ILE A 114 20.95 6.07 2.65
CA ILE A 114 20.31 7.37 2.56
C ILE A 114 18.85 7.22 2.97
N VAL A 115 18.38 8.14 3.81
CA VAL A 115 16.97 8.26 4.17
C VAL A 115 16.37 9.38 3.32
N PHE A 116 15.34 9.06 2.55
CA PHE A 116 14.61 10.03 1.74
C PHE A 116 13.49 10.63 2.57
N ASP A 117 13.84 11.45 3.57
CA ASP A 117 12.86 12.14 4.42
C ASP A 117 11.88 13.05 3.66
N MET A 118 10.94 13.65 4.38
CA MET A 118 9.91 14.53 3.80
C MET A 118 10.47 15.84 3.20
N ASN A 119 11.75 16.16 3.38
CA ASN A 119 12.39 17.31 2.73
C ASN A 119 12.81 17.00 1.29
N TRP A 120 12.99 15.72 0.95
CA TRP A 120 13.30 15.31 -0.41
C TRP A 120 12.08 15.41 -1.31
N THR A 121 12.25 15.98 -2.49
CA THR A 121 11.16 16.09 -3.48
C THR A 121 10.83 14.73 -4.12
N VAL A 122 9.60 14.52 -4.53
CA VAL A 122 9.22 13.36 -5.34
C VAL A 122 9.88 13.49 -6.72
N GLY A 123 10.51 12.43 -7.20
CA GLY A 123 11.22 12.48 -8.47
C GLY A 123 12.27 11.39 -8.67
N ASN A 124 13.08 11.59 -9.72
CA ASN A 124 14.15 10.68 -10.10
C ASN A 124 15.49 11.24 -9.64
N TYR A 125 16.26 10.44 -8.92
CA TYR A 125 17.57 10.78 -8.38
C TYR A 125 18.63 9.91 -9.05
N SER A 126 19.24 10.44 -10.12
CA SER A 126 20.29 9.73 -10.86
C SER A 126 21.63 9.88 -10.17
N TYR A 127 22.25 8.76 -9.82
CA TYR A 127 23.53 8.70 -9.10
C TYR A 127 24.54 7.84 -9.86
N ILE A 128 25.82 8.00 -9.51
CA ILE A 128 26.94 7.36 -10.20
C ILE A 128 27.71 6.50 -9.20
N ASP A 129 28.05 5.29 -9.60
CA ASP A 129 29.09 4.47 -8.98
C ASP A 129 30.42 4.73 -9.67
N ILE A 130 31.35 5.34 -8.94
CA ILE A 130 32.75 5.52 -9.35
C ILE A 130 33.56 4.38 -8.77
N ARG A 131 34.16 3.58 -9.65
CA ARG A 131 34.93 2.41 -9.26
C ARG A 131 36.42 2.70 -9.22
N SER A 132 37.15 1.95 -8.39
CA SER A 132 38.61 2.09 -8.29
C SER A 132 39.38 1.75 -9.57
N ASP A 133 38.77 1.01 -10.50
CA ASP A 133 39.33 0.71 -11.84
C ASP A 133 39.09 1.84 -12.87
N ASN A 134 38.54 2.98 -12.42
CA ASN A 134 38.23 4.14 -13.24
C ASN A 134 37.09 3.90 -14.26
N THR A 135 36.27 2.87 -14.04
CA THR A 135 34.99 2.71 -14.72
C THR A 135 33.85 3.30 -13.88
N THR A 136 32.71 3.54 -14.53
CA THR A 136 31.54 4.13 -13.86
C THR A 136 30.25 3.43 -14.27
N ALA A 137 29.33 3.27 -13.32
CA ALA A 137 27.98 2.77 -13.58
C ALA A 137 26.92 3.78 -13.10
N ASN A 138 25.87 3.99 -13.90
CA ASN A 138 24.79 4.91 -13.54
C ASN A 138 23.57 4.12 -13.06
N ALA A 139 22.86 4.68 -12.08
CA ALA A 139 21.57 4.19 -11.63
C ALA A 139 20.68 5.36 -11.24
N THR A 140 19.39 5.12 -11.02
CA THR A 140 18.42 6.17 -10.71
C THR A 140 17.42 5.67 -9.68
N ILE A 141 17.22 6.41 -8.62
CA ILE A 141 16.21 6.08 -7.61
C ILE A 141 14.93 6.82 -7.98
N ARG A 142 13.79 6.15 -7.96
CA ARG A 142 12.48 6.79 -8.14
C ARG A 142 11.80 6.94 -6.79
N VAL A 143 11.72 8.18 -6.32
CA VAL A 143 11.05 8.52 -5.06
C VAL A 143 9.60 8.87 -5.35
N LEU A 144 8.68 8.18 -4.68
CA LEU A 144 7.23 8.36 -4.77
C LEU A 144 6.70 9.08 -3.53
N ALA A 145 5.62 9.84 -3.69
CA ALA A 145 4.95 10.47 -2.54
C ALA A 145 4.35 9.40 -1.62
N ASP A 146 4.42 9.61 -0.31
CA ASP A 146 3.57 8.87 0.62
C ASP A 146 2.12 9.39 0.49
N THR A 147 1.33 8.76 -0.35
CA THR A 147 -0.11 9.08 -0.51
C THR A 147 -0.99 8.36 0.49
N GLY A 148 -0.42 7.50 1.33
CA GLY A 148 -1.15 6.64 2.26
C GLY A 148 -2.07 5.58 1.62
N GLU A 149 -1.99 5.40 0.30
CA GLU A 149 -2.58 4.25 -0.38
C GLU A 149 -1.57 3.11 -0.38
N HIS A 150 -1.81 2.09 0.45
CA HIS A 150 -1.10 0.83 0.34
C HIS A 150 -1.55 0.09 -0.91
N ILE A 151 -0.77 0.16 -1.98
CA ILE A 151 -0.80 -0.84 -3.04
C ILE A 151 0.35 -1.79 -2.72
N GLU A 152 0.12 -2.79 -1.88
CA GLU A 152 1.07 -3.89 -1.77
C GLU A 152 1.08 -4.64 -3.11
N GLU A 153 2.16 -4.47 -3.87
CA GLU A 153 2.31 -5.01 -5.23
C GLU A 153 2.36 -6.56 -5.26
N ASN A 154 2.42 -7.20 -4.08
CA ASN A 154 2.54 -8.65 -3.91
C ASN A 154 1.48 -9.26 -2.97
N VAL A 155 0.29 -8.64 -2.82
CA VAL A 155 -0.80 -9.37 -2.15
C VAL A 155 -1.25 -10.50 -3.08
N PRO A 156 -1.24 -11.76 -2.61
CA PRO A 156 -1.78 -12.86 -3.39
C PRO A 156 -3.22 -12.56 -3.79
N ALA A 157 -3.59 -12.88 -5.02
CA ALA A 157 -4.98 -12.79 -5.44
C ALA A 157 -5.86 -13.55 -4.45
N ILE A 158 -7.05 -13.02 -4.17
CA ILE A 158 -8.03 -13.68 -3.29
C ILE A 158 -8.27 -15.09 -3.85
N GLY A 159 -7.90 -16.13 -3.10
CA GLY A 159 -7.93 -17.53 -3.54
C GLY A 159 -6.57 -18.19 -3.79
N SER A 160 -5.45 -17.50 -3.59
CA SER A 160 -4.12 -18.09 -3.69
C SER A 160 -3.84 -19.06 -2.54
N THR A 161 -3.50 -20.32 -2.85
CA THR A 161 -3.09 -21.32 -1.84
C THR A 161 -1.57 -21.31 -1.68
N PHE A 162 -1.09 -21.27 -0.44
CA PHE A 162 0.34 -21.36 -0.14
C PHE A 162 0.72 -22.80 0.19
N GLY A 163 1.65 -23.36 -0.60
CA GLY A 163 2.44 -24.52 -0.16
C GLY A 163 1.87 -25.92 -0.45
N VAL A 164 0.84 -26.07 -1.27
CA VAL A 164 0.46 -27.40 -1.81
C VAL A 164 0.77 -27.41 -3.30
N ALA A 165 1.81 -28.14 -3.68
CA ALA A 165 2.02 -28.51 -5.07
C ALA A 165 0.81 -29.35 -5.49
N ASN A 166 -0.02 -28.82 -6.39
CA ASN A 166 -1.02 -29.61 -7.08
C ASN A 166 -0.25 -30.63 -7.91
N ASN A 167 -0.10 -31.83 -7.34
CA ASN A 167 0.37 -32.98 -8.07
C ASN A 167 -0.86 -33.46 -8.83
N ASP A 168 -0.83 -33.33 -10.15
CA ASP A 168 -1.91 -33.68 -11.09
C ASP A 168 -2.11 -35.20 -11.15
N ASN A 169 -2.41 -35.83 -10.01
CA ASN A 169 -2.83 -37.21 -9.94
C ASN A 169 -4.34 -37.21 -9.74
N GLU A 170 -5.04 -37.60 -10.81
CA GLU A 170 -6.42 -38.06 -10.81
C GLU A 170 -6.66 -39.00 -9.63
N VAL A 171 -7.41 -38.54 -8.63
CA VAL A 171 -8.07 -39.43 -7.66
C VAL A 171 -9.47 -38.88 -7.39
N GLU A 172 -10.41 -39.62 -7.99
CA GLU A 172 -11.75 -40.01 -7.53
C GLU A 172 -12.70 -38.95 -6.95
N GLU A 173 -13.86 -38.91 -7.60
CA GLU A 173 -15.06 -38.18 -7.23
C GLU A 173 -15.65 -38.63 -5.87
N GLU A 174 -16.19 -37.62 -5.18
CA GLU A 174 -17.30 -37.63 -4.19
C GLU A 174 -16.98 -37.90 -2.69
N PRO A 175 -17.79 -37.40 -1.72
CA PRO A 175 -18.99 -36.55 -1.81
C PRO A 175 -18.99 -35.28 -0.92
N GLU A 176 -19.86 -34.34 -1.31
CA GLU A 176 -20.62 -33.38 -0.48
C GLU A 176 -19.92 -32.61 0.66
N ASP A 177 -19.43 -31.41 0.37
CA ASP A 177 -19.47 -30.32 1.36
C ASP A 177 -20.66 -29.40 1.06
N SER A 178 -21.64 -29.43 1.96
CA SER A 178 -22.84 -28.61 1.95
C SER A 178 -22.52 -27.17 2.39
N GLY A 179 -21.52 -26.56 1.76
CA GLY A 179 -21.17 -25.16 1.94
C GLY A 179 -22.05 -24.26 1.06
N LEU A 180 -22.60 -23.20 1.65
CA LEU A 180 -23.29 -22.16 0.88
C LEU A 180 -22.25 -21.43 0.00
N THR A 181 -22.16 -21.82 -1.27
CA THR A 181 -21.34 -21.08 -2.24
C THR A 181 -21.85 -19.64 -2.37
N PRO A 182 -20.99 -18.66 -2.69
CA PRO A 182 -21.39 -17.26 -2.84
C PRO A 182 -22.56 -17.06 -3.80
N GLU A 183 -22.62 -17.89 -4.84
CA GLU A 183 -23.70 -17.94 -5.83
C GLU A 183 -25.04 -18.39 -5.22
N LYS A 184 -25.01 -19.44 -4.39
CA LYS A 184 -26.20 -19.91 -3.65
C LYS A 184 -26.65 -18.87 -2.62
N MET A 185 -25.71 -18.18 -1.97
CA MET A 185 -26.02 -17.10 -1.04
C MET A 185 -26.72 -15.92 -1.75
N LEU A 186 -26.20 -15.51 -2.91
CA LEU A 186 -26.82 -14.48 -3.77
C LEU A 186 -28.24 -14.89 -4.21
N LEU A 187 -28.41 -16.16 -4.60
CA LEU A 187 -29.71 -16.71 -4.99
C LEU A 187 -30.72 -16.68 -3.83
N TYR A 188 -30.31 -17.06 -2.62
CA TYR A 188 -31.18 -17.01 -1.44
C TYR A 188 -31.56 -15.58 -1.07
N VAL A 189 -30.60 -14.65 -1.03
CA VAL A 189 -30.87 -13.24 -0.74
C VAL A 189 -31.84 -12.64 -1.77
N GLY A 190 -31.68 -12.98 -3.05
CA GLY A 190 -32.61 -12.58 -4.11
C GLY A 190 -34.04 -13.12 -3.90
N LEU A 191 -34.18 -14.40 -3.51
CA LEU A 191 -35.48 -15.01 -3.23
C LEU A 191 -36.19 -14.36 -2.03
N PHE A 192 -35.48 -14.09 -0.94
CA PHE A 192 -36.07 -13.49 0.26
C PHE A 192 -36.48 -12.03 0.04
N THR A 193 -35.63 -11.24 -0.61
CA THR A 193 -35.93 -9.82 -0.91
C THR A 193 -37.01 -9.66 -1.97
N GLY A 194 -37.00 -10.49 -3.02
CA GLY A 194 -38.05 -10.52 -4.03
C GLY A 194 -39.39 -10.98 -3.46
N GLY A 195 -39.39 -12.06 -2.67
CA GLY A 195 -40.59 -12.63 -2.06
C GLY A 195 -41.28 -11.66 -1.08
N THR A 196 -40.50 -10.97 -0.25
CA THR A 196 -41.04 -9.96 0.69
C THR A 196 -41.65 -8.76 -0.04
N SER A 197 -41.05 -8.32 -1.16
CA SER A 197 -41.58 -7.23 -1.97
C SER A 197 -42.95 -7.57 -2.60
N VAL A 198 -43.08 -8.77 -3.18
CA VAL A 198 -44.33 -9.26 -3.77
C VAL A 198 -45.41 -9.43 -2.70
N LEU A 199 -45.05 -9.94 -1.53
CA LEU A 199 -46.00 -10.13 -0.42
C LEU A 199 -46.50 -8.78 0.11
N LEU A 200 -45.62 -7.80 0.30
CA LEU A 200 -46.01 -6.43 0.67
C LEU A 200 -46.93 -5.79 -0.38
N LEU A 201 -46.61 -5.94 -1.66
CA LEU A 201 -47.44 -5.44 -2.75
C LEU A 201 -48.83 -6.10 -2.75
N GLY A 202 -48.89 -7.41 -2.53
CA GLY A 202 -50.14 -8.16 -2.40
C GLY A 202 -51.02 -7.65 -1.24
N VAL A 203 -50.42 -7.41 -0.08
CA VAL A 203 -51.12 -6.84 1.08
C VAL A 203 -51.65 -5.43 0.77
N LEU A 204 -50.88 -4.60 0.06
CA LEU A 204 -51.32 -3.26 -0.34
C LEU A 204 -52.49 -3.29 -1.31
N ILE A 205 -52.49 -4.21 -2.29
CA ILE A 205 -53.61 -4.39 -3.23
C ILE A 205 -54.85 -4.91 -2.50
N MET A 206 -54.70 -5.88 -1.59
CA MET A 206 -55.81 -6.45 -0.84
C MET A 206 -56.42 -5.44 0.16
N ARG A 207 -55.59 -4.60 0.79
CA ARG A 207 -56.06 -3.49 1.64
C ARG A 207 -56.79 -2.41 0.83
N ARG A 208 -56.40 -2.16 -0.42
CA ARG A 208 -57.11 -1.25 -1.33
C ARG A 208 -58.43 -1.84 -1.83
N SER A 209 -58.50 -3.16 -2.06
CA SER A 209 -59.73 -3.84 -2.49
C SER A 209 -60.75 -4.00 -1.35
N GLY A 210 -60.31 -4.01 -0.09
CA GLY A 210 -61.18 -4.10 1.09
C GLY A 210 -61.89 -2.80 1.47
N SER A 211 -61.64 -1.68 0.78
CA SER A 211 -62.31 -0.40 1.06
C SER A 211 -63.51 -0.10 0.17
N GLU A 212 -63.97 -1.04 -0.68
CA GLU A 212 -65.11 -0.81 -1.59
C GLU A 212 -66.39 -1.57 -1.20
N ASN A 213 -66.50 -2.11 0.01
CA ASN A 213 -67.73 -2.81 0.41
C ASN A 213 -68.05 -2.63 1.90
N PHE A 214 -68.38 -1.41 2.33
CA PHE A 214 -69.22 -1.15 3.51
C PHE A 214 -69.61 0.33 3.54
N GLY A 215 -70.87 0.64 3.22
CA GLY A 215 -71.43 1.97 3.47
C GLY A 215 -72.54 2.44 2.53
N ASP A 216 -73.57 1.63 2.29
CA ASP A 216 -74.89 2.19 1.95
C ASP A 216 -75.89 1.71 2.99
N VAL A 217 -76.21 2.58 3.96
CA VAL A 217 -77.55 2.73 4.57
C VAL A 217 -77.65 4.15 5.14
N ARG A 218 -78.48 4.96 4.46
CA ARG A 218 -79.33 6.08 4.91
C ARG A 218 -78.70 7.38 5.42
N GLU A 219 -78.64 8.32 4.49
CA GLU A 219 -79.45 9.55 4.42
C GLU A 219 -80.19 10.08 5.66
N GLU A 220 -80.07 11.41 5.75
CA GLU A 220 -80.57 12.40 6.71
C GLU A 220 -82.09 12.45 6.90
N ALA A 221 -82.53 12.92 8.08
CA ALA A 221 -83.39 14.11 8.20
C ALA A 221 -83.82 14.32 9.68
N GLU A 222 -83.57 15.54 10.16
CA GLU A 222 -84.24 16.30 11.24
C GLU A 222 -84.27 15.74 12.68
#